data_AF-A0A183DE57-F1
#
_entry.id   AF-A0A183DE57-F1
#
_cell.length_a   1.000
_cell.length_b   1.000
_cell.length_c   1.000
_cell.angle_alpha   90.00
_cell.angle_beta   90.00
_cell.angle_gamma   90.00
#
_symmetry.space_group_name_H-M   'P 1'
#
loop_
_entity.id
_entity.type
_entity.pdbx_description
1 polymer ?
#
loop_
_entity_poly.entity_id
_entity_poly.type
_entity_poly.pdbx_seq_one_letter_code
_entity_poly.pdbx_strand_id
1 'polypeptide(L)'
;MFKVRVLGNVHHHTVQCVLMINMFNEKIFLFLWFWYFMVSIVSMFSMGHWMLISFLPGQHMKFIRKYLKATDLATDRQSVKKFVHKFLGYDGVFCMRMISAHAGDIMATELIVALWHNFNDRRVDAKFAIVRVFSACIRYAL
;
A
#
# COMPACT_ATOMS: atom_id res chain seq x y z
N MET A 1 -52.47 16.74 -1.43
CA MET A 1 -53.69 16.29 -0.74
C MET A 1 -54.87 16.60 -1.64
N PHE A 2 -55.29 15.66 -2.48
CA PHE A 2 -56.49 15.76 -3.32
C PHE A 2 -57.61 14.96 -2.65
N LYS A 3 -58.80 15.55 -2.48
CA LYS A 3 -60.01 14.87 -1.98
C LYS A 3 -61.02 14.75 -3.13
N VAL A 4 -61.20 13.55 -3.65
CA VAL A 4 -62.33 13.20 -4.52
C VAL A 4 -63.42 12.57 -3.64
N ARG A 5 -64.65 13.08 -3.71
CA ARG A 5 -65.83 12.46 -3.06
C ARG A 5 -66.76 11.93 -4.13
N VAL A 6 -67.05 10.63 -4.11
CA VAL A 6 -68.25 10.04 -4.75
C VAL A 6 -68.88 9.05 -3.76
N LEU A 7 -70.20 9.16 -3.64
CA LEU A 7 -71.21 8.40 -2.88
C LEU A 7 -70.74 7.31 -1.87
N GLY A 8 -71.15 7.51 -0.61
CA GLY A 8 -71.67 6.44 0.26
C GLY A 8 -70.69 5.52 0.98
N ASN A 9 -69.47 5.31 0.48
CA ASN A 9 -68.45 4.55 1.19
C ASN A 9 -67.04 5.01 0.78
N VAL A 10 -66.52 6.04 1.46
CA VAL A 10 -65.15 6.53 1.24
C VAL A 10 -64.18 5.51 1.84
N HIS A 11 -63.84 4.47 1.09
CA HIS A 11 -62.61 3.73 1.33
C HIS A 11 -61.45 4.62 0.88
N HIS A 12 -60.81 5.25 1.86
CA HIS A 12 -59.55 5.96 1.66
C HIS A 12 -58.45 4.97 1.26
N HIS A 13 -58.42 4.52 0.01
CA HIS A 13 -57.17 4.11 -0.60
C HIS A 13 -56.40 5.38 -0.94
N THR A 14 -55.94 6.10 0.10
CA THR A 14 -54.85 7.05 -0.07
C THR A 14 -53.66 6.20 -0.47
N VAL A 15 -53.37 6.11 -1.76
CA VAL A 15 -52.05 5.68 -2.22
C VAL A 15 -51.11 6.75 -1.69
N GLN A 16 -50.60 6.52 -0.48
CA GLN A 16 -49.61 7.36 0.13
C GLN A 16 -48.36 7.19 -0.74
N CYS A 17 -48.18 8.06 -1.73
CA CYS A 17 -46.95 8.09 -2.54
C CYS A 17 -45.72 8.27 -1.64
N VAL A 18 -45.91 8.87 -0.45
CA VAL A 18 -44.90 8.98 0.62
C VAL A 18 -44.62 7.64 1.29
N LEU A 19 -45.60 6.73 1.40
CA LEU A 19 -45.42 5.36 1.91
C LEU A 19 -44.73 4.49 0.85
N MET A 20 -45.07 4.64 -0.44
CA MET A 20 -44.37 3.96 -1.53
C MET A 20 -42.92 4.44 -1.67
N ILE A 21 -42.65 5.75 -1.55
CA ILE A 21 -41.29 6.33 -1.50
C ILE A 21 -40.52 5.80 -0.29
N ASN A 22 -41.14 5.75 0.89
CA ASN A 22 -40.52 5.25 2.11
C ASN A 22 -40.18 3.75 2.03
N MET A 23 -41.09 2.95 1.46
CA MET A 23 -40.84 1.53 1.24
C MET A 23 -39.75 1.29 0.19
N PHE A 24 -39.67 2.13 -0.85
CA PHE A 24 -38.58 2.09 -1.83
C PHE A 24 -37.23 2.41 -1.19
N ASN A 25 -37.20 3.42 -0.31
CA ASN A 25 -36.00 3.81 0.42
C ASN A 25 -35.53 2.70 1.37
N GLU A 26 -36.47 2.01 2.04
CA GLU A 26 -36.16 0.85 2.88
C GLU A 26 -35.50 -0.29 2.09
N LYS A 27 -36.01 -0.63 0.89
CA LYS A 27 -35.46 -1.75 0.10
C LYS A 27 -34.12 -1.44 -0.55
N ILE A 28 -33.88 -0.20 -1.03
CA ILE A 28 -32.58 0.17 -1.60
C ILE A 28 -31.51 0.31 -0.53
N PHE A 29 -31.86 0.80 0.66
CA PHE A 29 -30.91 0.92 1.76
C PHE A 29 -30.43 -0.46 2.23
N LEU A 30 -31.32 -1.44 2.32
CA LEU A 30 -30.95 -2.82 2.67
C LEU A 30 -30.02 -3.46 1.61
N PHE A 31 -30.28 -3.23 0.31
CA PHE A 31 -29.40 -3.73 -0.76
C PHE A 31 -28.02 -3.07 -0.71
N LEU A 32 -27.96 -1.74 -0.60
CA LEU A 32 -26.71 -0.99 -0.48
C LEU A 32 -25.94 -1.39 0.77
N TRP A 33 -26.62 -1.59 1.90
CA TRP A 33 -26.00 -2.02 3.14
C TRP A 33 -25.30 -3.39 2.99
N PHE A 34 -25.97 -4.37 2.39
CA PHE A 34 -25.37 -5.68 2.12
C PHE A 34 -24.19 -5.58 1.14
N TRP A 35 -24.34 -4.77 0.09
CA TRP A 35 -23.27 -4.50 -0.87
C TRP A 35 -22.04 -3.86 -0.19
N TYR A 36 -22.23 -2.81 0.60
CA TYR A 36 -21.16 -2.14 1.33
C TYR A 36 -20.51 -3.07 2.35
N PHE A 37 -21.29 -3.92 3.03
CA PHE A 37 -20.75 -4.92 3.94
C PHE A 37 -19.87 -5.94 3.21
N MET A 38 -20.29 -6.43 2.04
CA MET A 38 -19.47 -7.30 1.20
C MET A 38 -18.19 -6.63 0.72
N VAL A 39 -18.27 -5.38 0.23
CA VAL A 39 -17.09 -4.60 -0.16
C VAL A 39 -16.14 -4.38 1.02
N SER A 40 -16.68 -4.09 2.20
CA SER A 40 -15.91 -3.95 3.44
C SER A 40 -15.19 -5.26 3.78
N ILE A 41 -15.88 -6.40 3.72
CA ILE A 41 -15.29 -7.72 3.98
C ILE A 41 -14.15 -8.00 3.00
N VAL A 42 -14.38 -7.83 1.69
CA VAL A 42 -13.35 -8.06 0.66
C VAL A 42 -12.14 -7.14 0.89
N SER A 43 -12.39 -5.87 1.24
CA SER A 43 -11.34 -4.90 1.54
C SER A 43 -10.54 -5.30 2.79
N MET A 44 -11.21 -5.74 3.85
CA MET A 44 -10.59 -6.24 5.08
C MET A 44 -9.76 -7.50 4.82
N PHE A 45 -10.24 -8.44 4.01
CA PHE A 45 -9.48 -9.63 3.63
C PHE A 45 -8.23 -9.26 2.83
N SER A 46 -8.36 -8.36 1.85
CA SER A 46 -7.22 -7.85 1.09
C SER A 46 -6.20 -7.23 2.04
N MET A 47 -6.61 -6.26 2.86
CA MET A 47 -5.73 -5.61 3.84
C MET A 47 -5.11 -6.60 4.83
N GLY A 48 -5.89 -7.55 5.34
CA GLY A 48 -5.43 -8.60 6.26
C GLY A 48 -4.38 -9.51 5.61
N HIS A 49 -4.60 -9.94 4.37
CA HIS A 49 -3.63 -10.74 3.62
C HIS A 49 -2.31 -9.98 3.43
N TRP A 50 -2.36 -8.70 3.04
CA TRP A 50 -1.17 -7.86 2.92
C TRP A 50 -0.48 -7.62 4.26
N MET A 51 -1.24 -7.38 5.33
CA MET A 51 -0.70 -7.22 6.69
C MET A 51 -0.01 -8.50 7.18
N LEU A 52 -0.61 -9.68 6.98
CA LEU A 52 -0.02 -10.97 7.35
C LEU A 52 1.27 -11.26 6.58
N ILE A 53 1.29 -10.98 5.27
CA ILE A 53 2.50 -11.06 4.45
C ILE A 53 3.59 -10.10 4.93
N SER A 54 3.21 -8.91 5.38
CA SER A 54 4.13 -7.89 5.90
C SER A 54 4.68 -8.26 7.28
N PHE A 55 3.85 -8.89 8.11
CA PHE A 55 4.22 -9.30 9.47
C PHE A 55 5.23 -10.46 9.52
N LEU A 56 5.65 -11.00 8.37
CA LEU A 56 6.70 -12.01 8.23
C LEU A 56 8.05 -11.38 7.81
N PRO A 57 8.72 -10.60 8.68
CA PRO A 57 9.96 -9.89 8.39
C PRO A 57 11.12 -10.84 8.02
N GLY A 58 11.06 -12.11 8.40
CA GLY A 58 12.08 -13.10 8.04
C GLY A 58 12.22 -13.34 6.53
N GLN A 59 11.14 -13.12 5.76
CA GLN A 59 11.15 -13.29 4.30
C GLN A 59 11.56 -12.01 3.57
N HIS A 60 11.57 -10.85 4.25
CA HIS A 60 11.87 -9.53 3.67
C HIS A 60 13.31 -9.47 3.14
N MET A 61 14.26 -9.96 3.95
CA MET A 61 15.66 -10.13 3.56
C MET A 61 15.84 -11.07 2.37
N LYS A 62 15.12 -12.20 2.36
CA LYS A 62 15.26 -13.21 1.31
C LYS A 62 14.71 -12.71 -0.02
N PHE A 63 13.60 -11.98 0.02
CA PHE A 63 12.98 -11.37 -1.16
C PHE A 63 13.96 -10.42 -1.83
N ILE A 64 14.42 -9.37 -1.14
CA ILE A 64 15.33 -8.38 -1.74
C ILE A 64 16.64 -9.02 -2.18
N ARG A 65 17.21 -9.92 -1.36
CA ARG A 65 18.44 -10.63 -1.73
C ARG A 65 18.29 -11.46 -3.00
N LYS A 66 17.10 -12.02 -3.28
CA LYS A 66 16.83 -12.76 -4.53
C LYS A 66 16.96 -11.84 -5.75
N TYR A 67 16.37 -10.64 -5.72
CA TYR A 67 16.45 -9.67 -6.82
C TYR A 67 17.88 -9.14 -7.03
N LEU A 68 18.58 -8.76 -5.95
CA LEU A 68 19.96 -8.28 -6.11
C LEU A 68 20.92 -9.38 -6.55
N LYS A 69 20.69 -10.63 -6.13
CA LYS A 69 21.51 -11.77 -6.59
C LYS A 69 21.22 -12.12 -8.05
N ALA A 70 19.98 -11.97 -8.50
CA ALA A 70 19.64 -12.15 -9.92
C ALA A 70 20.32 -11.12 -10.84
N THR A 71 20.67 -9.95 -10.30
CA THR A 71 21.34 -8.87 -11.05
C THR A 71 22.85 -8.82 -10.79
N ASP A 72 23.41 -9.79 -10.06
CA ASP A 72 24.83 -9.85 -9.64
C ASP A 72 25.34 -8.64 -8.83
N LEU A 73 24.44 -7.80 -8.32
CA LEU A 73 24.77 -6.58 -7.55
C LEU A 73 25.01 -6.85 -6.05
N ALA A 74 24.68 -8.05 -5.57
CA ALA A 74 24.78 -8.43 -4.16
C ALA A 74 26.21 -8.87 -3.76
N THR A 75 27.17 -7.95 -3.76
CA THR A 75 28.58 -8.25 -3.43
C THR A 75 28.80 -8.59 -1.95
N ASP A 76 28.09 -7.94 -1.02
CA ASP A 76 28.35 -8.07 0.43
C ASP A 76 27.07 -8.19 1.27
N ARG A 77 27.00 -9.21 2.13
CA ARG A 77 25.84 -9.51 2.99
C ARG A 77 25.58 -8.40 4.02
N GLN A 78 26.64 -7.76 4.53
CA GLN A 78 26.53 -6.68 5.51
C GLN A 78 25.93 -5.42 4.88
N SER A 79 26.34 -5.10 3.66
CA SER A 79 25.85 -3.96 2.88
C SER A 79 24.38 -4.15 2.48
N VAL A 80 23.97 -5.36 2.07
CA VAL A 80 22.55 -5.68 1.83
C VAL A 80 21.71 -5.55 3.10
N LYS A 81 22.22 -6.02 4.25
CA LYS A 81 21.53 -5.86 5.54
C LYS A 81 21.32 -4.39 5.89
N LYS A 82 22.34 -3.55 5.70
CA LYS A 82 22.25 -2.09 5.92
C LYS A 82 21.30 -1.43 4.94
N PHE A 83 21.33 -1.79 3.66
CA PHE A 83 20.41 -1.29 2.66
C PHE A 83 18.96 -1.58 3.06
N VAL A 84 18.62 -2.84 3.33
CA VAL A 84 17.23 -3.18 3.64
C VAL A 84 16.76 -2.61 4.98
N HIS A 85 17.58 -2.68 6.04
CA HIS A 85 17.13 -2.25 7.36
C HIS A 85 17.25 -0.74 7.60
N LYS A 86 18.27 -0.08 7.04
CA LYS A 86 18.59 1.32 7.33
C LYS A 86 18.23 2.27 6.18
N PHE A 87 18.28 1.81 4.93
CA PHE A 87 17.93 2.64 3.77
C PHE A 87 16.47 2.43 3.34
N LEU A 88 16.04 1.17 3.21
CA LEU A 88 14.68 0.82 2.79
C LEU A 88 13.68 0.81 3.96
N GLY A 89 14.12 0.34 5.13
CA GLY A 89 13.26 0.22 6.30
C GLY A 89 12.18 -0.87 6.13
N TYR A 90 11.24 -0.93 7.07
CA TYR A 90 10.13 -1.87 7.00
C TYR A 90 9.13 -1.49 5.89
N ASP A 91 8.80 -0.19 5.81
CA ASP A 91 7.82 0.35 4.85
C ASP A 91 8.31 0.25 3.41
N GLY A 92 9.59 0.54 3.15
CA GLY A 92 10.12 0.45 1.79
C GLY A 92 10.16 -0.98 1.25
N VAL A 93 10.37 -1.99 2.11
CA VAL A 93 10.26 -3.40 1.70
C VAL A 93 8.81 -3.77 1.38
N PHE A 94 7.86 -3.25 2.17
CA PHE A 94 6.44 -3.44 1.92
C PHE A 94 6.01 -2.82 0.59
N CYS A 95 6.41 -1.57 0.33
CA CYS A 95 6.16 -0.91 -0.95
C CYS A 95 6.74 -1.72 -2.12
N MET A 96 7.96 -2.25 -1.99
CA MET A 96 8.56 -3.08 -3.04
C MET A 96 7.77 -4.36 -3.34
N ARG A 97 7.22 -5.00 -2.31
CA ARG A 97 6.35 -6.19 -2.46
C ARG A 97 5.00 -5.85 -3.07
N MET A 98 4.45 -4.70 -2.71
CA MET A 98 3.22 -4.20 -3.31
C MET A 98 3.42 -3.92 -4.80
N ILE A 99 4.52 -3.24 -5.15
CA ILE A 99 4.90 -2.99 -6.54
C ILE A 99 5.12 -4.31 -7.29
N SER A 100 5.82 -5.29 -6.72
CA SER A 100 6.03 -6.57 -7.42
C SER A 100 4.74 -7.32 -7.71
N ALA A 101 3.76 -7.24 -6.80
CA ALA A 101 2.49 -7.92 -6.93
C ALA A 101 1.47 -7.18 -7.83
N HIS A 102 1.56 -5.85 -7.96
CA HIS A 102 0.66 -5.06 -8.81
C HIS A 102 1.25 -4.67 -10.17
N ALA A 103 2.55 -4.37 -10.24
CA ALA A 103 3.27 -3.92 -11.44
C ALA A 103 4.21 -5.00 -12.01
N GLY A 104 4.32 -6.16 -11.34
CA GLY A 104 5.13 -7.29 -11.77
C GLY A 104 6.57 -7.28 -11.26
N ASP A 105 7.19 -8.46 -11.28
CA ASP A 105 8.55 -8.68 -10.76
C ASP A 105 9.63 -7.89 -11.52
N ILE A 106 9.46 -7.67 -12.83
CA ILE A 106 10.42 -6.94 -13.67
C ILE A 106 10.52 -5.49 -13.20
N MET A 107 9.38 -4.80 -13.06
CA MET A 107 9.34 -3.41 -12.58
C MET A 107 9.91 -3.29 -11.17
N ALA A 108 9.59 -4.23 -10.28
CA ALA A 108 10.18 -4.24 -8.94
C ALA A 108 11.71 -4.42 -8.98
N THR A 109 12.24 -5.23 -9.89
CA THR A 109 13.68 -5.46 -10.05
C THR A 109 14.39 -4.17 -10.45
N GLU A 110 13.92 -3.50 -11.51
CA GLU A 110 14.48 -2.22 -11.98
C GLU A 110 14.50 -1.17 -10.87
N LEU A 111 13.43 -1.09 -10.08
CA LEU A 111 13.30 -0.12 -8.99
C LEU A 111 14.23 -0.46 -7.82
N ILE A 112 14.39 -1.75 -7.48
CA ILE A 112 15.35 -2.22 -6.47
C ILE A 112 16.79 -1.91 -6.91
N VAL A 113 17.11 -2.13 -8.19
CA VAL A 113 18.43 -1.85 -8.78
C VAL A 113 18.73 -0.35 -8.73
N ALA A 114 17.79 0.50 -9.16
CA ALA A 114 17.93 1.95 -9.10
C ALA A 114 18.13 2.45 -7.66
N LEU A 115 17.40 1.90 -6.68
CA LEU A 115 17.58 2.24 -5.27
C LEU A 115 18.94 1.76 -4.73
N TRP A 116 19.42 0.60 -5.16
CA TRP A 116 20.74 0.08 -4.78
C TRP A 116 21.87 0.97 -5.30
N HIS A 117 21.78 1.43 -6.56
CA HIS A 117 22.73 2.39 -7.12
C HIS A 117 22.74 3.71 -6.33
N ASN A 118 21.56 4.26 -6.03
CA ASN A 118 21.43 5.46 -5.21
C ASN A 118 22.03 5.29 -3.79
N PHE A 119 21.86 4.12 -3.19
CA PHE A 119 22.46 3.82 -1.88
C PHE A 119 24.00 3.80 -1.94
N ASN A 120 24.56 3.21 -3.00
CA ASN A 120 26.00 3.18 -3.18
C ASN A 120 26.58 4.56 -3.51
N ASP A 121 25.89 5.35 -4.32
CA ASP A 121 26.29 6.72 -4.66
C ASP A 121 26.38 7.61 -3.42
N ARG A 122 25.33 7.61 -2.59
CA ARG A 122 25.34 8.30 -1.28
C ARG A 122 26.46 7.81 -0.35
N ARG A 123 26.84 6.52 -0.44
CA ARG A 123 27.94 5.97 0.35
C ARG A 123 29.30 6.45 -0.17
N VAL A 124 29.45 6.62 -1.48
CA VAL A 124 30.67 7.16 -2.11
C VAL A 124 30.85 8.63 -1.74
N ASP A 125 29.81 9.44 -1.82
CA ASP A 125 29.84 10.86 -1.41
C ASP A 125 30.21 11.02 0.06
N ALA A 126 29.59 10.23 0.94
CA ALA A 126 29.89 10.26 2.37
C ALA A 126 31.34 9.87 2.65
N LYS A 127 31.89 8.87 1.95
CA LYS A 127 33.32 8.53 2.06
C LYS A 127 34.21 9.66 1.58
N PHE A 128 33.88 10.29 0.46
CA PHE A 128 34.67 11.38 -0.10
C PHE A 128 34.66 12.62 0.80
N ALA A 129 33.52 12.93 1.42
CA ALA A 129 33.41 13.97 2.44
C ALA A 129 34.33 13.66 3.64
N ILE A 130 34.32 12.43 4.15
CA ILE A 130 35.21 12.03 5.26
C ILE A 130 36.67 12.13 4.85
N VAL A 131 37.06 11.65 3.66
CA VAL A 131 38.44 11.73 3.17
C VAL A 131 38.89 13.19 2.98
N ARG A 132 38.00 14.07 2.49
CA ARG A 132 38.28 15.50 2.39
C ARG A 132 38.46 16.14 3.76
N VAL A 133 37.60 15.83 4.73
CA VAL A 133 37.73 16.32 6.10
C VAL A 133 39.02 15.81 6.73
N PHE A 134 39.35 14.53 6.56
CA PHE A 134 40.57 13.93 7.11
C PHE A 134 41.83 14.52 6.46
N SER A 135 41.82 14.68 5.13
CA SER A 135 42.91 15.34 4.39
C SER A 135 43.06 16.81 4.75
N ALA A 136 41.96 17.53 4.99
CA ALA A 136 42.00 18.88 5.52
C ALA A 136 42.61 18.90 6.93
N CYS A 137 42.17 18.01 7.82
CA CYS A 137 42.66 17.93 9.20
C CYS A 137 44.17 17.63 9.25
N ILE A 138 44.67 16.69 8.42
CA ILE A 138 46.10 16.42 8.28
C ILE A 138 46.86 17.67 7.81
N ARG A 139 46.30 18.44 6.88
CA ARG A 139 46.92 19.66 6.34
C ARG A 139 46.93 20.83 7.33
N TYR A 140 46.07 20.83 8.34
CA TYR A 140 46.06 21.83 9.43
C TYR A 140 46.89 21.38 10.65
N ALA A 141 47.27 20.11 10.72
CA ALA A 141 48.07 19.53 11.80
C ALA A 141 49.57 19.44 11.48
N LEU A 142 49.98 19.81 10.26
CA LEU A 142 51.36 19.85 9.76
C LEU A 142 51.70 21.27 9.34
#